data_AF-A0A0S3UAG2-F1
#
_entry.id   AF-A0A0S3UAG2-F1
#
_cell.length_a   1.000
_cell.length_b   1.000
_cell.length_c   1.000
_cell.angle_alpha   90.00
_cell.angle_beta   90.00
_cell.angle_gamma   90.00
#
_symmetry.space_group_name_H-M   'P 1'
#
loop_
_entity.id
_entity.type
_entity.pdbx_description
1 polymer ?
#
loop_
_entity_poly.entity_id
_entity_poly.type
_entity_poly.pdbx_seq_one_letter_code
_entity_poly.pdbx_strand_id
1 'polypeptide(L)'
;MRVKAVSPGHYHHHRKSRKRSFPWLLLLTPFALWMGVRSARLHFEQPDAIVVLGGSEEREVFSAKFAKQHPNLPVWISSGAPREYAERVFSRTGVDLHRLNLDYQAVDTVTNFTSLVDRLRQKNVRSVYLITSDYHMRRAQVIGEIVFGSRGINIQPVSIPSNHLDEPMSKALRDGGRAVLWVATGQTGAQLAPAKEP
;
A
#
# COMPACT_ATOMS: atom_id res chain seq x y z
N MET A 1 -18.34 93.60 19.86
CA MET A 1 -18.86 92.24 20.13
C MET A 1 -18.00 91.24 19.35
N ARG A 2 -17.39 90.28 20.05
CA ARG A 2 -16.36 89.35 19.55
C ARG A 2 -17.02 88.23 18.72
N VAL A 3 -16.73 88.14 17.43
CA VAL A 3 -17.15 86.98 16.62
C VAL A 3 -15.99 85.97 16.61
N LYS A 4 -16.21 84.81 17.21
CA LYS A 4 -15.25 83.69 17.29
C LYS A 4 -15.05 83.10 15.89
N ALA A 5 -13.79 82.91 15.51
CA ALA A 5 -13.42 82.08 14.37
C ALA A 5 -13.80 80.62 14.63
N VAL A 6 -14.41 79.96 13.64
CA VAL A 6 -14.70 78.53 13.62
C VAL A 6 -13.57 77.84 12.86
N SER A 7 -12.85 76.92 13.52
CA SER A 7 -11.81 76.09 12.89
C SER A 7 -12.43 75.05 11.94
N PRO A 8 -11.84 74.80 10.75
CA PRO A 8 -12.18 73.64 9.95
C PRO A 8 -11.54 72.38 10.54
N GLY A 9 -12.37 71.38 10.85
CA GLY A 9 -11.94 70.06 11.30
C GLY A 9 -11.11 69.33 10.24
N HIS A 10 -10.00 68.74 10.66
CA HIS A 10 -9.16 67.88 9.83
C HIS A 10 -9.83 66.51 9.66
N TYR A 11 -10.34 66.21 8.46
CA TYR A 11 -10.78 64.87 8.10
C TYR A 11 -9.57 64.02 7.70
N HIS A 12 -9.10 63.16 8.61
CA HIS A 12 -8.13 62.12 8.26
C HIS A 12 -8.81 61.02 7.44
N HIS A 13 -8.48 60.97 6.14
CA HIS A 13 -8.81 59.82 5.30
C HIS A 13 -8.00 58.59 5.75
N HIS A 14 -8.59 57.71 6.55
CA HIS A 14 -8.04 56.36 6.76
C HIS A 14 -8.19 55.55 5.48
N ARG A 15 -7.16 55.58 4.63
CA ARG A 15 -7.05 54.70 3.47
C ARG A 15 -6.75 53.29 3.98
N LYS A 16 -7.79 52.46 4.14
CA LYS A 16 -7.64 51.03 4.48
C LYS A 16 -6.74 50.37 3.44
N SER A 17 -5.53 50.03 3.84
CA SER A 17 -4.61 49.20 3.07
C SER A 17 -5.26 47.84 2.85
N ARG A 18 -5.77 47.61 1.64
CA ARG A 18 -6.27 46.31 1.18
C ARG A 18 -5.05 45.40 1.04
N LYS A 19 -4.67 44.73 2.14
CA LYS A 19 -3.64 43.69 2.12
C LYS A 19 -4.02 42.68 1.03
N ARG A 20 -3.28 42.69 -0.08
CA ARG A 20 -3.42 41.69 -1.14
C ARG A 20 -2.88 40.38 -0.57
N SER A 21 -3.76 39.51 -0.08
CA SER A 21 -3.44 38.10 0.15
C SER A 21 -3.25 37.42 -1.21
N PHE A 22 -2.05 37.53 -1.77
CA PHE A 22 -1.61 36.77 -2.94
C PHE A 22 -1.26 35.33 -2.50
N PRO A 23 -1.32 34.30 -3.35
CA PRO A 23 -2.43 33.37 -3.43
C PRO A 23 -1.84 31.98 -3.21
N TRP A 24 -1.49 31.65 -1.96
CA TRP A 24 -0.96 30.32 -1.65
C TRP A 24 -1.95 29.20 -2.05
N LEU A 25 -3.24 29.54 -2.14
CA LEU A 25 -4.28 28.70 -2.74
C LEU A 25 -4.03 28.32 -4.22
N LEU A 26 -3.38 29.16 -5.03
CA LEU A 26 -3.12 28.86 -6.45
C LEU A 26 -1.92 27.90 -6.67
N LEU A 27 -1.05 27.72 -5.67
CA LEU A 27 0.08 26.78 -5.75
C LEU A 27 -0.29 25.38 -5.23
N LEU A 28 -1.22 25.30 -4.27
CA LEU A 28 -1.69 24.02 -3.71
C LEU A 28 -2.75 23.33 -4.58
N THR A 29 -3.48 24.08 -5.40
CA THR A 29 -4.52 23.53 -6.30
C THR A 29 -4.00 22.52 -7.33
N PRO A 30 -2.90 22.75 -8.09
CA PRO A 30 -2.41 21.74 -9.02
C PRO A 30 -1.88 20.48 -8.32
N PHE A 31 -1.25 20.61 -7.15
CA PHE A 31 -0.80 19.47 -6.36
C PHE A 31 -1.98 18.66 -5.81
N ALA A 32 -2.99 19.33 -5.24
CA ALA A 32 -4.20 18.68 -4.75
C ALA A 32 -4.99 18.02 -5.89
N LEU A 33 -5.08 18.66 -7.06
CA LEU A 33 -5.71 18.09 -8.24
C LEU A 33 -4.94 16.87 -8.75
N TRP A 34 -3.61 16.95 -8.84
CA TRP A 34 -2.75 15.83 -9.22
C TRP A 34 -2.88 14.66 -8.24
N MET A 35 -2.87 14.93 -6.93
CA MET A 35 -3.12 13.94 -5.88
C MET A 35 -4.52 13.34 -6.01
N GLY A 36 -5.56 14.15 -6.24
CA GLY A 36 -6.93 13.68 -6.43
C GLY A 36 -7.08 12.76 -7.66
N VAL A 37 -6.52 13.15 -8.79
CA VAL A 37 -6.51 12.33 -10.02
C VAL A 37 -5.71 11.04 -9.81
N ARG A 38 -4.56 11.12 -9.14
CA ARG A 38 -3.76 9.93 -8.79
C ARG A 38 -4.54 8.98 -7.90
N SER A 39 -5.12 9.48 -6.81
CA SER A 39 -5.92 8.68 -5.87
C SER A 39 -7.13 8.04 -6.56
N ALA A 40 -7.83 8.79 -7.42
CA ALA A 40 -8.95 8.25 -8.20
C ALA A 40 -8.48 7.12 -9.13
N ARG A 41 -7.38 7.33 -9.87
CA ARG A 41 -6.82 6.28 -10.73
C ARG A 41 -6.49 5.00 -9.95
N LEU A 42 -5.87 5.12 -8.78
CA LEU A 42 -5.55 3.97 -7.92
C LEU A 42 -6.79 3.22 -7.44
N HIS A 43 -7.89 3.94 -7.16
CA HIS A 43 -9.15 3.32 -6.74
C HIS A 43 -9.89 2.63 -7.87
N PHE A 44 -9.80 3.15 -9.10
CA PHE A 44 -10.48 2.58 -10.27
C PHE A 44 -9.62 1.61 -11.08
N GLU A 45 -8.32 1.49 -10.78
CA GLU A 45 -7.44 0.54 -11.43
C GLU A 45 -7.85 -0.89 -11.02
N GLN A 46 -8.29 -1.68 -11.98
CA GLN A 46 -8.61 -3.09 -11.74
C GLN A 46 -7.31 -3.87 -11.49
N PRO A 47 -7.23 -4.72 -10.44
CA PRO A 47 -6.04 -5.53 -10.21
C PRO A 47 -5.77 -6.53 -11.33
N ASP A 48 -4.49 -6.72 -11.65
CA ASP A 48 -4.00 -7.65 -12.68
C ASP A 48 -3.60 -9.01 -12.09
N ALA A 49 -3.45 -9.11 -10.76
CA ALA A 49 -3.09 -10.35 -10.07
C ALA A 49 -3.59 -10.37 -8.62
N ILE A 50 -3.63 -11.56 -8.04
CA ILE A 50 -3.89 -11.79 -6.62
C ILE A 50 -2.57 -12.24 -5.98
N VAL A 51 -2.12 -11.54 -4.95
CA VAL A 51 -0.94 -11.88 -4.15
C VAL A 51 -1.39 -12.24 -2.74
N VAL A 52 -1.02 -13.43 -2.28
CA VAL A 52 -1.38 -13.98 -0.98
C VAL A 52 -0.11 -14.14 -0.15
N LEU A 53 -0.09 -13.53 1.03
CA LEU A 53 0.95 -13.79 2.01
C LEU A 53 0.50 -14.98 2.88
N GLY A 54 1.17 -16.10 2.70
CA GLY A 54 0.91 -17.34 3.42
C GLY A 54 1.12 -17.22 4.93
N GLY A 55 0.81 -18.30 5.65
CA GLY A 55 1.00 -18.39 7.10
C GLY A 55 -0.12 -19.07 7.88
N SER A 56 -1.23 -19.43 7.24
CA SER A 56 -2.26 -20.31 7.82
C SER A 56 -3.17 -20.88 6.74
N GLU A 57 -3.61 -22.13 6.88
CA GLU A 57 -4.49 -22.84 5.92
C GLU A 57 -5.78 -22.07 5.56
N GLU A 58 -6.29 -21.30 6.51
CA GLU A 58 -7.45 -20.43 6.31
C GLU A 58 -7.24 -19.43 5.18
N ARG A 59 -6.00 -18.93 5.00
CA ARG A 59 -5.66 -18.01 3.92
C ARG A 59 -5.69 -18.70 2.57
N GLU A 60 -5.22 -19.94 2.45
CA GLU A 60 -5.31 -20.69 1.19
C GLU A 60 -6.76 -20.97 0.81
N VAL A 61 -7.60 -21.37 1.77
CA VAL A 61 -9.03 -21.63 1.53
C VAL A 61 -9.75 -20.34 1.12
N PHE A 62 -9.51 -19.23 1.82
CA PHE A 62 -10.08 -17.93 1.45
C PHE A 62 -9.61 -17.51 0.06
N SER A 63 -8.31 -17.62 -0.21
CA SER A 63 -7.71 -17.20 -1.48
C SER A 63 -8.22 -18.00 -2.65
N ALA A 64 -8.46 -19.30 -2.50
CA ALA A 64 -9.08 -20.12 -3.54
C ALA A 64 -10.52 -19.67 -3.86
N LYS A 65 -11.32 -19.36 -2.83
CA LYS A 65 -12.69 -18.81 -3.01
C LYS A 65 -12.66 -17.44 -3.67
N PHE A 66 -11.73 -16.57 -3.25
CA PHE A 66 -11.56 -15.24 -3.83
C PHE A 66 -11.10 -15.31 -5.30
N ALA A 67 -10.17 -16.22 -5.62
CA ALA A 67 -9.70 -16.45 -6.98
C ALA A 67 -10.78 -17.01 -7.92
N LYS A 68 -11.76 -17.76 -7.39
CA LYS A 68 -12.93 -18.20 -8.14
C LYS A 68 -13.82 -17.03 -8.59
N GLN A 69 -13.94 -16.00 -7.75
CA GLN A 69 -14.69 -14.78 -8.07
C GLN A 69 -13.96 -13.90 -9.11
N HIS A 70 -12.66 -14.13 -9.30
CA HIS A 70 -11.80 -13.39 -10.22
C HIS A 70 -11.13 -14.34 -11.23
N PRO A 71 -11.89 -14.96 -12.15
CA PRO A 71 -11.45 -16.11 -12.94
C PRO A 71 -10.28 -15.83 -13.89
N ASN A 72 -10.01 -14.55 -14.20
CA ASN A 72 -8.97 -14.15 -15.15
C ASN A 72 -7.65 -13.75 -14.46
N LEU A 73 -7.63 -13.66 -13.13
CA LEU A 73 -6.44 -13.20 -12.40
C LEU A 73 -5.52 -14.37 -12.05
N PRO A 74 -4.21 -14.28 -12.35
CA PRO A 74 -3.21 -15.19 -11.79
C PRO A 74 -3.09 -14.98 -10.28
N VAL A 75 -2.82 -16.07 -9.57
CA VAL A 75 -2.69 -16.10 -8.11
C VAL A 75 -1.25 -16.41 -7.75
N TRP A 76 -0.68 -15.61 -6.87
CA TRP A 76 0.69 -15.72 -6.37
C TRP A 76 0.63 -15.95 -4.87
N ILE A 77 1.13 -17.09 -4.39
CA ILE A 77 1.17 -17.37 -2.95
C ILE A 77 2.63 -17.41 -2.53
N SER A 78 3.00 -16.51 -1.60
CA SER A 78 4.34 -16.50 -1.00
C SER A 78 4.29 -17.13 0.39
N SER A 79 5.11 -18.17 0.59
CA SER A 79 5.26 -18.93 1.85
C SER A 79 3.94 -19.44 2.43
N GLY A 80 3.07 -19.94 1.54
CA GLY A 80 1.81 -20.61 1.90
C GLY A 80 1.99 -22.07 2.33
N ALA A 81 0.87 -22.76 2.44
CA ALA A 81 0.80 -24.19 2.70
C ALA A 81 1.61 -25.01 1.67
N PRO A 82 1.99 -26.27 2.01
CA PRO A 82 2.66 -27.17 1.08
C PRO A 82 1.95 -27.26 -0.27
N ARG A 83 2.72 -27.45 -1.35
CA ARG A 83 2.24 -27.39 -2.73
C ARG A 83 1.03 -28.28 -2.97
N GLU A 84 1.10 -29.52 -2.50
CA GLU A 84 0.05 -30.53 -2.67
C GLU A 84 -1.23 -30.14 -1.94
N TYR A 85 -1.13 -29.40 -0.84
CA TYR A 85 -2.28 -28.88 -0.13
C TYR A 85 -2.88 -27.69 -0.89
N ALA A 86 -2.06 -26.72 -1.28
CA ALA A 86 -2.51 -25.54 -2.02
C ALA A 86 -3.20 -25.94 -3.34
N GLU A 87 -2.57 -26.78 -4.16
CA GLU A 87 -3.15 -27.26 -5.43
C GLU A 87 -4.47 -28.02 -5.21
N ARG A 88 -4.57 -28.82 -4.14
CA ARG A 88 -5.82 -29.51 -3.78
C ARG A 88 -6.94 -28.55 -3.38
N VAL A 89 -6.64 -27.51 -2.61
CA VAL A 89 -7.63 -26.51 -2.20
C VAL A 89 -8.14 -25.70 -3.40
N PHE A 90 -7.22 -25.29 -4.28
CA PHE A 90 -7.56 -24.52 -5.48
C PHE A 90 -8.36 -25.36 -6.49
N SER A 91 -7.92 -26.58 -6.78
CA SER A 91 -8.63 -27.49 -7.69
C SER A 91 -10.03 -27.84 -7.19
N ARG A 92 -10.21 -28.13 -5.89
CA ARG A 92 -11.54 -28.38 -5.28
C ARG A 92 -12.48 -27.19 -5.40
N THR A 93 -11.95 -25.98 -5.45
CA THR A 93 -12.75 -24.76 -5.59
C THR A 93 -13.13 -24.49 -7.06
N GLY A 94 -12.54 -25.24 -8.00
CA GLY A 94 -12.72 -25.08 -9.44
C GLY A 94 -11.82 -24.01 -10.06
N VAL A 95 -10.71 -23.68 -9.38
CA VAL A 95 -9.71 -22.74 -9.91
C VAL A 95 -8.68 -23.53 -10.73
N ASP A 96 -8.42 -23.08 -11.95
CA ASP A 96 -7.37 -23.65 -12.81
C ASP A 96 -5.98 -23.48 -12.18
N LEU A 97 -5.26 -24.58 -12.03
CA LEU A 97 -3.92 -24.61 -11.44
C LEU A 97 -2.87 -23.91 -12.31
N HIS A 98 -3.11 -23.72 -13.62
CA HIS A 98 -2.22 -22.93 -14.47
C HIS A 98 -2.15 -21.44 -14.04
N ARG A 99 -3.17 -20.97 -13.30
CA ARG A 99 -3.18 -19.63 -12.72
C ARG A 99 -2.42 -19.55 -11.40
N LEU A 100 -2.12 -20.68 -10.77
CA LEU A 100 -1.52 -20.75 -9.44
C LEU A 100 0.02 -20.72 -9.53
N ASN A 101 0.62 -19.71 -8.93
CA ASN A 101 2.06 -19.51 -8.84
C ASN A 101 2.46 -19.57 -7.38
N LEU A 102 3.23 -20.57 -6.99
CA LEU A 102 3.68 -20.77 -5.63
C LEU A 102 5.14 -20.32 -5.50
N ASP A 103 5.43 -19.52 -4.48
CA ASP A 103 6.76 -19.06 -4.12
C ASP A 103 7.08 -19.47 -2.68
N TYR A 104 8.15 -20.24 -2.52
CA TYR A 104 8.61 -20.76 -1.22
C TYR A 104 10.00 -20.22 -0.85
N GLN A 105 10.46 -19.17 -1.53
CA GLN A 105 11.79 -18.60 -1.29
C GLN A 105 11.80 -17.64 -0.10
N ALA A 106 10.63 -17.11 0.27
CA ALA A 106 10.53 -16.12 1.32
C ALA A 106 10.59 -16.74 2.73
N VAL A 107 11.43 -16.13 3.57
CA VAL A 107 11.67 -16.57 4.96
C VAL A 107 11.11 -15.58 5.98
N ASP A 108 10.75 -14.38 5.53
CA ASP A 108 10.16 -13.32 6.31
C ASP A 108 9.24 -12.44 5.45
N THR A 109 8.60 -11.46 6.09
CA THR A 109 7.62 -10.62 5.40
C THR A 109 8.26 -9.69 4.37
N VAL A 110 9.54 -9.31 4.47
CA VAL A 110 10.20 -8.50 3.43
C VAL A 110 10.45 -9.35 2.19
N THR A 111 10.99 -10.55 2.39
CA THR A 111 11.30 -11.51 1.32
C THR A 111 10.05 -12.02 0.61
N ASN A 112 8.88 -12.01 1.26
CA ASN A 112 7.60 -12.28 0.58
C ASN A 112 7.33 -11.34 -0.60
N PHE A 113 7.76 -10.08 -0.49
CA PHE A 113 7.58 -9.10 -1.57
C PHE A 113 8.77 -9.10 -2.53
N THR A 114 10.00 -9.14 -2.01
CA THR A 114 11.20 -8.97 -2.86
C THR A 114 11.43 -10.16 -3.79
N SER A 115 11.02 -11.37 -3.41
CA SER A 115 11.05 -12.56 -4.29
C SER A 115 10.05 -12.45 -5.46
N LEU A 116 8.91 -11.81 -5.24
CA LEU A 116 7.82 -11.75 -6.21
C LEU A 116 7.89 -10.53 -7.13
N VAL A 117 8.40 -9.40 -6.66
CA VAL A 117 8.24 -8.10 -7.34
C VAL A 117 8.79 -8.09 -8.77
N ASP A 118 9.94 -8.73 -9.01
CA ASP A 118 10.52 -8.81 -10.34
C ASP A 118 9.69 -9.70 -11.29
N ARG A 119 9.14 -10.80 -10.78
CA ARG A 119 8.27 -11.71 -11.56
C ARG A 119 6.95 -11.05 -11.93
N LEU A 120 6.36 -10.30 -10.99
CA LEU A 120 5.15 -9.52 -11.23
C LEU A 120 5.39 -8.43 -12.29
N ARG A 121 6.49 -7.68 -12.15
CA ARG A 121 6.87 -6.65 -13.13
C ARG A 121 7.10 -7.23 -14.53
N GLN A 122 7.80 -8.36 -14.64
CA GLN A 122 8.03 -9.04 -15.92
C GLN A 122 6.74 -9.47 -16.61
N LYS A 123 5.67 -9.72 -15.84
CA LYS A 123 4.33 -10.01 -16.35
C LYS A 123 3.46 -8.76 -16.57
N ASN A 124 4.05 -7.56 -16.48
CA ASN A 124 3.35 -6.27 -16.62
C ASN A 124 2.20 -6.08 -15.63
N VAL A 125 2.27 -6.70 -14.45
CA VAL A 125 1.33 -6.45 -13.36
C VAL A 125 1.55 -5.03 -12.84
N ARG A 126 0.50 -4.23 -12.74
CA ARG A 126 0.52 -2.84 -12.25
C ARG A 126 -0.32 -2.64 -11.01
N SER A 127 -1.28 -3.52 -10.75
CA SER A 127 -2.07 -3.50 -9.52
C SER A 127 -2.34 -4.93 -9.04
N VAL A 128 -2.32 -5.16 -7.73
CA VAL A 128 -2.60 -6.46 -7.13
C VAL A 128 -3.60 -6.37 -6.00
N TYR A 129 -4.44 -7.39 -5.86
CA TYR A 129 -5.06 -7.67 -4.57
C TYR A 129 -4.00 -8.26 -3.65
N LEU A 130 -3.79 -7.67 -2.48
CA LEU A 130 -2.91 -8.21 -1.44
C LEU A 130 -3.75 -8.83 -0.33
N ILE A 131 -3.65 -10.15 -0.18
CA ILE A 131 -4.40 -10.93 0.80
C ILE A 131 -3.49 -11.35 1.94
N THR A 132 -3.88 -11.01 3.16
CA THR A 132 -3.33 -11.53 4.42
C THR A 132 -4.33 -11.33 5.54
N SER A 133 -4.05 -11.83 6.74
CA SER A 133 -4.90 -11.54 7.91
C SER A 133 -4.82 -10.07 8.33
N ASP A 134 -5.92 -9.55 8.87
CA ASP A 134 -6.05 -8.16 9.33
C ASP A 134 -4.91 -7.68 10.25
N TYR A 135 -4.55 -8.47 11.28
CA TYR A 135 -3.49 -8.16 12.25
C TYR A 135 -2.09 -8.03 11.63
N HIS A 136 -1.89 -8.58 10.42
CA HIS A 136 -0.65 -8.48 9.63
C HIS A 136 -0.72 -7.44 8.51
N MET A 137 -1.92 -6.96 8.15
CA MET A 137 -2.11 -6.15 6.96
C MET A 137 -1.33 -4.85 7.01
N ARG A 138 -1.28 -4.17 8.18
CA ARG A 138 -0.50 -2.93 8.35
C ARG A 138 0.95 -3.08 7.92
N ARG A 139 1.62 -4.12 8.41
CA ARG A 139 3.03 -4.38 8.10
C ARG A 139 3.21 -4.78 6.63
N ALA A 140 2.30 -5.62 6.13
CA ALA A 140 2.30 -6.04 4.73
C ALA A 140 2.13 -4.85 3.78
N GLN A 141 1.25 -3.90 4.08
CA GLN A 141 1.05 -2.69 3.28
C GLN A 141 2.29 -1.80 3.27
N VAL A 142 2.88 -1.50 4.44
CA VAL A 142 4.11 -0.67 4.51
C VAL A 142 5.21 -1.25 3.63
N ILE A 143 5.48 -2.55 3.77
CA ILE A 143 6.53 -3.22 2.99
C ILE A 143 6.15 -3.27 1.51
N GLY A 144 4.91 -3.63 1.20
CA GLY A 144 4.41 -3.73 -0.17
C GLY A 144 4.45 -2.41 -0.91
N GLU A 145 3.98 -1.31 -0.30
CA GLU A 145 4.03 0.02 -0.90
C GLU A 145 5.47 0.46 -1.21
N ILE A 146 6.45 0.07 -0.40
CA ILE A 146 7.87 0.32 -0.67
C ILE A 146 8.37 -0.57 -1.81
N VAL A 147 8.20 -1.90 -1.69
CA VAL A 147 8.80 -2.88 -2.62
C VAL A 147 8.05 -2.89 -3.95
N PHE A 148 6.76 -3.16 -3.95
CA PHE A 148 5.92 -3.19 -5.15
C PHE A 148 5.78 -1.79 -5.75
N GLY A 149 5.59 -0.76 -4.92
CA GLY A 149 5.51 0.62 -5.39
C GLY A 149 6.79 1.11 -6.06
N SER A 150 7.98 0.65 -5.63
CA SER A 150 9.26 0.96 -6.33
C SER A 150 9.27 0.49 -7.79
N ARG A 151 8.41 -0.48 -8.14
CA ARG A 151 8.26 -1.04 -9.50
C ARG A 151 6.96 -0.62 -10.17
N GLY A 152 6.25 0.36 -9.62
CA GLY A 152 4.99 0.86 -10.16
C GLY A 152 3.82 -0.09 -9.99
N ILE A 153 3.89 -0.99 -8.99
CA ILE A 153 2.83 -1.94 -8.67
C ILE A 153 2.03 -1.43 -7.47
N ASN A 154 0.74 -1.18 -7.67
CA ASN A 154 -0.20 -0.71 -6.67
C ASN A 154 -0.81 -1.87 -5.90
N ILE A 155 -1.24 -1.61 -4.66
CA ILE A 155 -1.81 -2.61 -3.76
C ILE A 155 -3.25 -2.25 -3.43
N GLN A 156 -4.14 -3.21 -3.58
CA GLN A 156 -5.49 -3.19 -3.04
C GLN A 156 -5.60 -4.22 -1.91
N PRO A 157 -5.63 -3.79 -0.64
CA PRO A 157 -5.64 -4.70 0.49
C PRO A 157 -6.97 -5.45 0.58
N VAL A 158 -6.90 -6.75 0.84
CA VAL A 158 -8.05 -7.62 1.14
C VAL A 158 -7.72 -8.39 2.42
N SER A 159 -8.16 -7.83 3.55
CA SER A 159 -7.89 -8.42 4.87
C SER A 159 -8.83 -9.58 5.16
N ILE A 160 -8.27 -10.68 5.65
CA ILE A 160 -9.03 -11.78 6.23
C ILE A 160 -9.24 -11.45 7.71
N PRO A 161 -10.49 -11.30 8.19
CA PRO A 161 -10.77 -11.02 9.60
C PRO A 161 -10.19 -12.11 10.50
N SER A 162 -9.61 -11.70 11.62
CA SER A 162 -9.10 -12.62 12.64
C SER A 162 -9.40 -12.11 14.05
N ASN A 163 -9.29 -12.99 15.03
CA ASN A 163 -9.44 -12.64 16.45
C ASN A 163 -8.10 -12.31 17.12
N HIS A 164 -7.06 -12.00 16.33
CA HIS A 164 -5.73 -11.69 16.86
C HIS A 164 -5.55 -10.18 17.07
N LEU A 165 -4.71 -9.84 18.05
CA LEU A 165 -4.25 -8.46 18.23
C LEU A 165 -3.31 -8.08 17.10
N ASP A 166 -3.44 -6.82 16.66
CA ASP A 166 -2.52 -6.21 15.71
C ASP A 166 -1.06 -6.39 16.10
N GLU A 167 -0.21 -6.59 15.11
CA GLU A 167 1.21 -6.59 15.35
C GLU A 167 1.72 -5.24 15.87
N PRO A 168 2.75 -5.25 16.75
CA PRO A 168 3.39 -4.02 17.20
C PRO A 168 3.92 -3.17 16.05
N MET A 169 3.74 -1.85 16.15
CA MET A 169 4.21 -0.89 15.15
C MET A 169 5.71 -0.98 14.88
N SER A 170 6.50 -1.37 15.88
CA SER A 170 7.95 -1.56 15.77
C SER A 170 8.33 -2.58 14.69
N LYS A 171 7.53 -3.64 14.48
CA LYS A 171 7.77 -4.61 13.41
C LYS A 171 7.58 -3.98 12.03
N ALA A 172 6.53 -3.17 11.85
CA ALA A 172 6.25 -2.49 10.60
C ALA A 172 7.33 -1.45 10.28
N LEU A 173 7.80 -0.69 11.28
CA LEU A 173 8.88 0.27 11.11
C LEU A 173 10.21 -0.40 10.75
N ARG A 174 10.58 -1.46 11.49
CA ARG A 174 11.81 -2.23 11.22
C ARG A 174 11.80 -2.82 9.81
N ASP A 175 10.72 -3.53 9.47
CA ASP A 175 10.65 -4.21 8.17
C ASP A 175 10.46 -3.20 7.02
N GLY A 176 9.82 -2.05 7.27
CA GLY A 176 9.80 -0.92 6.34
C GLY A 176 11.20 -0.35 6.08
N GLY A 177 12.01 -0.16 7.13
CA GLY A 177 13.42 0.24 6.98
C GLY A 177 14.24 -0.77 6.16
N ARG A 178 14.03 -2.07 6.41
CA ARG A 178 14.64 -3.15 5.60
C ARG A 178 14.19 -3.13 4.15
N ALA A 179 12.92 -2.82 3.89
CA ALA A 179 12.38 -2.70 2.53
C ALA A 179 13.01 -1.51 1.78
N VAL A 180 13.18 -0.35 2.44
CA VAL A 180 13.89 0.80 1.85
C VAL A 180 15.34 0.45 1.55
N LEU A 181 16.04 -0.20 2.49
CA LEU A 181 17.41 -0.67 2.28
C LEU A 181 17.50 -1.59 1.06
N TRP A 182 16.55 -2.52 0.91
CA TRP A 182 16.49 -3.40 -0.26
C TRP A 182 16.26 -2.63 -1.56
N VAL A 183 15.33 -1.66 -1.59
CA VAL A 183 15.12 -0.85 -2.80
C VAL A 183 16.38 -0.08 -3.19
N ALA A 184 17.13 0.43 -2.20
CA ALA A 184 18.35 1.20 -2.43
C ALA A 184 19.56 0.35 -2.82
N THR A 185 19.68 -0.88 -2.31
CA THR A 185 20.93 -1.68 -2.38
C THR A 185 20.77 -3.05 -3.02
N GLY A 186 19.54 -3.55 -3.18
CA GLY A 186 19.24 -4.94 -3.54
C GLY A 186 19.42 -5.95 -2.40
N GLN A 187 19.90 -5.53 -1.22
CA GLN A 187 20.12 -6.40 -0.07
C GLN A 187 18.92 -6.37 0.89
N THR A 188 18.43 -7.55 1.29
CA THR A 188 17.23 -7.68 2.15
C THR A 188 17.47 -7.37 3.63
N GLY A 189 18.74 -7.18 4.03
CA GLY A 189 19.12 -6.95 5.43
C GLY A 189 18.73 -8.06 6.39
N ALA A 190 18.46 -9.28 5.90
CA ALA A 190 18.02 -10.41 6.72
C ALA A 190 19.02 -10.77 7.85
N GLN A 191 20.30 -10.45 7.64
CA GLN A 191 21.39 -10.63 8.62
C GLN A 191 21.31 -9.65 9.82
N LEU A 192 20.47 -8.62 9.75
CA LEU A 192 20.29 -7.62 10.81
C LEU A 192 19.07 -7.93 11.70
N ALA A 193 18.32 -9.00 11.41
CA ALA A 193 17.23 -9.45 12.26
C ALA A 193 17.80 -10.30 13.41
N PRO A 194 17.42 -10.05 14.67
CA PRO A 194 17.72 -10.98 15.75
C PRO A 194 17.07 -12.34 15.43
N ALA A 195 17.75 -13.42 15.80
CA ALA A 195 17.25 -14.79 15.60
C ALA A 195 15.83 -14.92 16.15
N LYS A 196 14.97 -15.64 15.43
CA LYS A 196 13.64 -16.03 15.93
C LYS A 196 13.84 -16.79 17.24
N GLU A 197 13.30 -16.28 18.33
CA GLU A 197 13.06 -17.13 19.51
C GLU A 197 12.04 -18.21 19.11
N PRO A 198 12.26 -19.46 19.57
CA PRO A 198 11.48 -20.64 19.15
C PRO A 198 10.00 -20.55 19.53
#